data_AF-A0A5F1ETL0-F1
#
_entry.id   AF-A0A5F1ETL0-F1
#
_cell.length_a   1.000
_cell.length_b   1.000
_cell.length_c   1.000
_cell.angle_alpha   90.00
_cell.angle_beta   90.00
_cell.angle_gamma   90.00
#
_symmetry.space_group_name_H-M   'P 1'
#
loop_
_entity.id
_entity.type
_entity.pdbx_description
1 polymer ?
#
loop_
_entity_poly.entity_id
_entity_poly.type
_entity_poly.pdbx_seq_one_letter_code
_entity_poly.pdbx_strand_id
1 'polypeptide(L)'
;MKKNYRFLDKVHQLDNVASVYDELSTLDFTKNIFEQVNKLDEDLFQLSFINGNIVDIGWYPAFEEGGEFIVQVISDENWDEPIFRTSSKWDKNELIQKISEALINCPSS
;
A
#
# COMPACT_ATOMS: atom_id res chain seq x y z
N MET A 1 -17.81 -13.66 -0.93
CA MET A 1 -17.08 -14.62 -0.06
C MET A 1 -15.72 -14.02 0.25
N LYS A 2 -15.36 -13.93 1.54
CA LYS A 2 -14.05 -13.40 1.94
C LYS A 2 -12.94 -14.41 1.60
N LYS A 3 -11.79 -13.90 1.14
CA LYS A 3 -10.57 -14.65 0.85
C LYS A 3 -9.43 -14.09 1.70
N ASN A 4 -8.45 -14.94 1.99
CA ASN A 4 -7.24 -14.52 2.68
C ASN A 4 -6.25 -13.94 1.66
N TYR A 5 -5.80 -12.71 1.91
CA TYR A 5 -4.68 -12.07 1.24
C TYR A 5 -3.56 -11.85 2.25
N ARG A 6 -2.30 -11.89 1.80
CA ARG A 6 -1.15 -11.63 2.65
C ARG A 6 -0.36 -10.47 2.07
N PHE A 7 -0.13 -9.44 2.87
CA PHE A 7 0.68 -8.27 2.53
C PHE A 7 1.71 -8.06 3.65
N LEU A 8 3.00 -7.91 3.32
CA LEU A 8 4.07 -7.66 4.30
C LEU A 8 4.04 -8.58 5.54
N ASP A 9 3.66 -9.85 5.35
CA ASP A 9 3.45 -10.91 6.36
C ASP A 9 2.13 -10.91 7.14
N LYS A 10 1.29 -9.87 7.03
CA LYS A 10 -0.02 -9.85 7.68
C LYS A 10 -1.11 -10.45 6.78
N VAL A 11 -1.96 -11.31 7.36
CA VAL A 11 -3.11 -11.88 6.66
C VAL A 11 -4.32 -10.98 6.84
N HIS A 12 -4.97 -10.64 5.73
CA HIS A 12 -6.18 -9.84 5.65
C HIS A 12 -7.31 -10.67 5.03
N GLN A 13 -8.48 -10.67 5.66
CA GLN A 13 -9.69 -11.29 5.11
C GLN A 13 -10.49 -10.25 4.34
N LEU A 14 -10.42 -10.30 3.01
CA LEU A 14 -11.04 -9.32 2.12
C LEU A 14 -12.05 -10.00 1.20
N ASP A 15 -13.13 -9.30 0.91
CA ASP A 15 -14.07 -9.62 -0.18
C ASP A 15 -13.98 -8.56 -1.28
N ASN A 16 -14.66 -8.83 -2.40
CA ASN A 16 -14.78 -7.93 -3.53
C ASN A 16 -13.46 -7.42 -4.12
N VAL A 17 -12.35 -8.14 -3.93
CA VAL A 17 -11.07 -7.83 -4.57
C VAL A 17 -11.16 -8.16 -6.05
N ALA A 18 -10.88 -7.16 -6.89
CA ALA A 18 -10.81 -7.28 -8.35
C ALA A 18 -9.41 -7.69 -8.81
N SER A 19 -8.37 -7.04 -8.29
CA SER A 19 -6.97 -7.33 -8.63
C SER A 19 -6.03 -6.93 -7.49
N VAL A 20 -4.81 -7.50 -7.53
CA VAL A 20 -3.72 -7.20 -6.60
C VAL A 20 -2.43 -7.08 -7.40
N TYR A 21 -1.69 -6.01 -7.18
CA TYR A 21 -0.31 -5.82 -7.56
C TYR A 21 0.51 -5.58 -6.27
N ASP A 22 1.64 -6.27 -6.11
CA ASP A 22 2.38 -6.31 -4.84
C ASP A 22 3.88 -6.60 -5.07
N GLU A 23 4.63 -5.55 -5.44
CA GLU A 23 6.10 -5.55 -5.37
C GLU A 23 6.59 -5.18 -3.97
N LEU A 24 5.76 -4.50 -3.17
CA LEU A 24 6.02 -4.10 -1.80
C LEU A 24 6.43 -5.29 -0.91
N SER A 25 5.79 -6.45 -1.07
CA SER A 25 6.13 -7.68 -0.33
C SER A 25 7.49 -8.28 -0.71
N THR A 26 8.15 -7.79 -1.77
CA THR A 26 9.51 -8.22 -2.17
C THR A 26 10.62 -7.42 -1.48
N LEU A 27 10.26 -6.35 -0.75
CA LEU A 27 11.20 -5.51 -0.03
C LEU A 27 11.77 -6.23 1.21
N ASP A 28 13.07 -6.08 1.41
CA ASP A 28 13.77 -6.64 2.58
C ASP A 28 13.98 -5.56 3.65
N PHE A 29 13.04 -5.48 4.59
CA PHE A 29 13.08 -4.55 5.72
C PHE A 29 14.15 -4.91 6.78
N THR A 30 14.89 -6.01 6.62
CA THR A 30 16.07 -6.28 7.47
C THR A 30 17.30 -5.51 7.02
N LYS A 31 17.26 -4.98 5.80
CA LYS A 31 18.32 -4.16 5.20
C LYS A 31 18.11 -2.67 5.45
N ASN A 32 19.20 -1.92 5.30
CA ASN A 32 19.11 -0.47 5.29
C ASN A 32 18.39 0.01 4.02
N ILE A 33 17.70 1.14 4.10
CA ILE A 33 17.03 1.75 2.95
C ILE A 33 17.95 1.94 1.75
N PHE A 34 19.22 2.34 1.96
CA PHE A 34 20.20 2.49 0.87
C PHE A 34 20.35 1.23 0.01
N GLU A 35 20.17 0.04 0.59
CA GLU A 35 20.27 -1.22 -0.13
C GLU A 35 18.99 -1.60 -0.89
N GLN A 36 17.86 -0.96 -0.57
CA GLN A 36 16.56 -1.22 -1.19
C GLN A 36 16.10 -0.05 -2.08
N VAL A 37 16.72 1.13 -2.00
CA VAL A 37 16.26 2.38 -2.61
C VAL A 37 15.96 2.27 -4.11
N ASN A 38 16.72 1.46 -4.85
CA ASN A 38 16.52 1.24 -6.30
C ASN A 38 15.22 0.47 -6.63
N LYS A 39 14.53 -0.08 -5.63
CA LYS A 39 13.22 -0.72 -5.77
C LYS A 39 12.08 0.18 -5.29
N LEU A 40 12.38 1.36 -4.74
CA LEU A 40 11.39 2.23 -4.09
C LEU A 40 10.89 3.27 -5.07
N ASP A 41 10.00 2.88 -5.97
CA ASP A 41 9.33 3.78 -6.91
C ASP A 41 7.92 4.16 -6.44
N GLU A 42 7.19 4.85 -7.32
CA GLU A 42 5.84 5.37 -7.06
C GLU A 42 4.76 4.26 -7.06
N ASP A 43 5.07 3.08 -7.59
CA ASP A 43 4.11 2.00 -7.87
C ASP A 43 4.57 0.70 -7.17
N LEU A 44 4.37 0.60 -5.85
CA LEU A 44 4.82 -0.58 -5.09
C LEU A 44 3.70 -1.58 -4.81
N PHE A 45 2.47 -1.09 -4.68
CA PHE A 45 1.32 -1.92 -4.33
C PHE A 45 0.02 -1.28 -4.78
N GLN A 46 -0.86 -2.08 -5.38
CA GLN A 46 -2.22 -1.67 -5.71
C GLN A 46 -3.20 -2.80 -5.42
N LEU A 47 -4.20 -2.52 -4.58
CA LEU A 47 -5.32 -3.41 -4.30
C LEU A 47 -6.59 -2.75 -4.82
N SER A 48 -7.16 -3.31 -5.89
CA SER A 48 -8.39 -2.80 -6.49
C SER A 48 -9.59 -3.64 -6.05
N PHE A 49 -10.69 -2.97 -5.71
CA PHE A 49 -11.98 -3.59 -5.40
C PHE A 49 -12.95 -3.51 -6.59
N ILE A 50 -13.93 -4.41 -6.64
CA ILE A 50 -14.93 -4.50 -7.72
C ILE A 50 -15.76 -3.20 -7.83
N ASN A 51 -15.92 -2.46 -6.74
CA ASN A 51 -16.63 -1.18 -6.72
C ASN A 51 -15.79 0.01 -7.24
N GLY A 52 -14.56 -0.23 -7.69
CA GLY A 52 -13.67 0.80 -8.23
C GLY A 52 -12.74 1.46 -7.19
N ASN A 53 -12.91 1.17 -5.89
CA ASN A 53 -12.01 1.71 -4.88
C ASN A 53 -10.64 1.01 -4.92
N ILE A 54 -9.59 1.76 -4.64
CA ILE A 54 -8.21 1.31 -4.73
C ILE A 54 -7.48 1.66 -3.43
N VAL A 55 -6.74 0.71 -2.86
CA VAL A 55 -5.67 1.01 -1.90
C VAL A 55 -4.36 0.99 -2.67
N ASP A 56 -3.66 2.11 -2.66
CA ASP A 56 -2.43 2.34 -3.42
C ASP A 56 -1.27 2.72 -2.48
N ILE A 57 -0.08 2.24 -2.80
CA ILE A 57 1.14 2.50 -2.01
C ILE A 57 2.32 2.69 -2.95
N GLY A 58 2.98 3.83 -2.78
CA GLY A 58 4.23 4.17 -3.46
C GLY A 58 5.22 4.83 -2.51
N TRP A 59 6.46 5.00 -2.97
CA TRP A 59 7.52 5.69 -2.25
C TRP A 59 7.82 7.05 -2.89
N TYR A 60 7.79 8.11 -2.08
CA TYR A 60 7.93 9.48 -2.57
C TYR A 60 8.93 10.29 -1.74
N PRO A 61 9.90 10.99 -2.37
CA PRO A 61 10.22 10.91 -3.80
C PRO A 61 10.79 9.55 -4.21
N ALA A 62 10.47 9.11 -5.42
CA ALA A 62 10.94 7.82 -5.94
C ALA A 62 12.48 7.75 -5.96
N PHE A 63 13.00 6.57 -5.59
CA PHE A 63 14.43 6.26 -5.54
C PHE A 63 15.26 7.18 -4.62
N GLU A 64 14.63 7.87 -3.68
CA GLU A 64 15.32 8.71 -2.70
C GLU A 64 15.27 8.10 -1.29
N GLU A 65 16.42 7.97 -0.64
CA GLU A 65 16.52 7.49 0.75
C GLU A 65 15.73 8.36 1.75
N GLY A 66 15.54 9.65 1.43
CA GLY A 66 14.79 10.59 2.26
C GLY A 66 13.27 10.47 2.15
N GLY A 67 12.77 9.64 1.23
CA GLY A 67 11.35 9.52 0.95
C GLY A 67 10.53 8.88 2.06
N GLU A 68 9.29 8.56 1.73
CA GLU A 68 8.38 7.82 2.59
C GLU A 68 7.36 7.04 1.77
N PHE A 69 6.82 5.98 2.36
CA PHE A 69 5.65 5.33 1.81
C PHE A 69 4.47 6.28 1.93
N ILE A 70 3.78 6.52 0.83
CA ILE A 70 2.46 7.14 0.81
C ILE A 70 1.46 6.01 0.66
N VAL A 71 0.55 5.88 1.62
CA VAL A 71 -0.54 4.91 1.60
C VAL A 71 -1.83 5.68 1.40
N GLN A 72 -2.57 5.38 0.35
CA GLN A 72 -3.75 6.14 -0.02
C GLN A 72 -4.92 5.24 -0.44
N VAL A 73 -6.13 5.78 -0.26
CA VAL A 73 -7.36 5.17 -0.76
C VAL A 73 -7.94 6.09 -1.82
N ILE A 74 -8.07 5.57 -3.03
CA ILE A 74 -8.63 6.27 -4.18
C ILE A 74 -10.05 5.77 -4.41
N SER A 75 -10.95 6.70 -4.70
CA SER A 75 -12.34 6.44 -5.06
C SER A 75 -12.71 7.29 -6.27
N ASP A 76 -13.66 6.82 -7.08
CA ASP A 76 -14.12 7.50 -8.29
C ASP A 76 -12.99 7.93 -9.25
N GLU A 77 -11.89 7.18 -9.27
CA GLU A 77 -10.67 7.48 -10.06
C GLU A 77 -10.04 8.85 -9.74
N ASN A 78 -10.39 9.47 -8.60
CA ASN A 78 -9.89 10.79 -8.20
C ASN A 78 -8.59 10.66 -7.38
N TRP A 79 -7.47 10.62 -8.10
CA TRP A 79 -6.13 10.56 -7.51
C TRP A 79 -5.69 11.86 -6.82
N ASP A 80 -6.28 12.99 -7.21
CA ASP A 80 -5.95 14.31 -6.65
C ASP A 80 -6.52 14.50 -5.24
N GLU A 81 -7.67 13.87 -4.96
CA GLU A 81 -8.36 13.95 -3.66
C GLU A 81 -8.62 12.54 -3.09
N PRO A 82 -7.58 11.84 -2.61
CA PRO A 82 -7.74 10.54 -1.98
C PRO A 82 -8.62 10.66 -0.74
N ILE A 83 -9.57 9.73 -0.58
CA ILE A 83 -10.50 9.73 0.57
C ILE A 83 -9.80 9.40 1.89
N PHE A 84 -8.61 8.79 1.81
CA PHE A 84 -7.70 8.57 2.92
C PHE A 84 -6.27 8.64 2.43
N ARG A 85 -5.40 9.31 3.19
CA ARG A 85 -3.95 9.37 2.93
C ARG A 85 -3.19 9.38 4.23
N THR A 86 -2.14 8.58 4.30
CA THR A 86 -1.19 8.56 5.41
C THR A 86 0.20 8.23 4.89
N SER A 87 1.21 8.34 5.73
CA SER A 87 2.57 7.99 5.36
C SER A 87 3.28 7.20 6.46
N SER A 88 4.36 6.54 6.06
CA SER A 88 5.27 5.80 6.94
C SER A 88 6.68 5.96 6.40
N LYS A 89 7.66 6.14 7.30
CA LYS A 89 9.07 6.04 6.91
C LYS A 89 9.44 4.57 6.64
N TRP A 90 10.72 4.27 6.46
CA TRP A 90 11.26 2.91 6.31
C TRP A 90 11.12 2.10 7.61
N ASP A 91 9.88 1.79 7.97
CA ASP A 91 9.48 1.00 9.13
C ASP A 91 8.36 0.04 8.72
N LYS A 92 8.66 -1.26 8.77
CA LYS A 92 7.73 -2.32 8.37
C LYS A 92 6.48 -2.36 9.24
N ASN A 93 6.62 -2.17 10.54
CA ASN A 93 5.52 -2.32 11.49
C ASN A 93 4.56 -1.14 11.39
N GLU A 94 5.11 0.07 11.26
CA GLU A 94 4.32 1.26 10.98
C GLU A 94 3.58 1.13 9.64
N LEU A 95 4.27 0.69 8.58
CA LEU A 95 3.64 0.48 7.28
C LEU A 95 2.49 -0.54 7.33
N ILE A 96 2.65 -1.67 8.02
CA ILE A 96 1.58 -2.66 8.23
C ILE A 96 0.37 -2.03 8.96
N GLN A 97 0.62 -1.15 9.92
CA GLN A 97 -0.44 -0.41 10.59
C GLN A 97 -1.15 0.53 9.62
N LYS A 98 -0.41 1.29 8.81
CA LYS A 98 -0.96 2.21 7.81
C LYS A 98 -1.80 1.51 6.74
N ILE A 99 -1.37 0.34 6.27
CA ILE A 99 -2.17 -0.50 5.37
C ILE A 99 -3.47 -0.93 6.03
N SER A 100 -3.43 -1.28 7.31
CA SER A 100 -4.63 -1.67 8.06
C SER A 100 -5.60 -0.50 8.23
N GLU A 101 -5.08 0.71 8.49
CA GLU A 101 -5.87 1.95 8.54
C GLU A 101 -6.52 2.26 7.19
N ALA A 102 -5.76 2.14 6.09
CA ALA A 102 -6.28 2.34 4.73
C ALA A 102 -7.40 1.34 4.39
N LEU A 103 -7.23 0.06 4.74
CA LEU A 103 -8.28 -0.95 4.53
C LEU A 103 -9.55 -0.67 5.34
N ILE A 104 -9.44 -0.11 6.54
CA ILE A 104 -10.61 0.31 7.35
C ILE A 104 -11.32 1.50 6.72
N ASN A 105 -10.57 2.43 6.15
CA ASN A 105 -11.08 3.63 5.50
C ASN A 105 -11.42 3.43 4.01
N CYS A 106 -11.24 2.21 3.49
CA CYS A 106 -11.61 1.87 2.13
C CYS A 106 -13.00 1.25 2.11
N PRO A 107 -14.02 1.93 1.53
CA PRO A 107 -15.34 1.35 1.38
C PRO A 107 -15.25 0.15 0.43
N SER A 108 -15.28 -1.09 0.95
CA SER A 108 -15.10 -2.31 0.15
C SER A 108 -16.42 -2.96 -0.28
N SER A 109 -17.56 -2.38 0.12
CA SER A 109 -18.91 -2.89 -0.09
C SER A 109 -19.96 -1.81 0.14
#